data_AF-A0A9D8N4S6-F1
#
_entry.id   AF-A0A9D8N4S6-F1
#
_cell.length_a   1.000
_cell.length_b   1.000
_cell.length_c   1.000
_cell.angle_alpha   90.00
_cell.angle_beta   90.00
_cell.angle_gamma   90.00
#
_symmetry.space_group_name_H-M   'P 1'
#
loop_
_entity.id
_entity.type
_entity.pdbx_description
1 polymer ?
#
loop_
_entity_poly.entity_id
_entity_poly.type
_entity_poly.pdbx_seq_one_letter_code
_entity_poly.pdbx_strand_id
1 'polypeptide(L)'
;MNVPLSPKNKRPTKAVKRIITALIAALTAFSVLPLAACGGDEGYVLNEQTFFLVMTNMQYYPEQYVKKNVELDCFTYELIDVDGKRYICGVRKCSSGFGCTCGKDTIIGFLLDYDGTIPEPRNQSEDSVEKTWVHLKGKLDSAEKTDIRIYAYNGDEIDYDTVETITFLTMKVDELSLIEDYSSLKYYVTK
;
A
#
# COMPACT_ATOMS: atom_id res chain seq x y z
N MET A 1 28.65 -57.01 46.21
CA MET A 1 27.65 -56.73 45.15
C MET A 1 28.00 -55.38 44.55
N ASN A 2 28.14 -55.28 43.23
CA ASN A 2 28.60 -54.05 42.58
C ASN A 2 27.43 -53.12 42.26
N VAL A 3 27.52 -51.86 42.70
CA VAL A 3 26.58 -50.79 42.33
C VAL A 3 27.00 -50.21 40.98
N PRO A 4 26.10 -50.05 40.00
CA PRO A 4 26.43 -49.38 38.74
C PRO A 4 26.70 -47.89 38.95
N LEU A 5 27.77 -47.36 38.35
CA LEU A 5 28.09 -45.94 38.40
C LEU A 5 27.11 -45.12 37.54
N SER A 6 26.57 -44.06 38.13
CA SER A 6 25.71 -43.06 37.46
C SER A 6 26.37 -42.49 36.19
N PRO A 7 25.61 -42.25 35.10
CA PRO A 7 26.16 -41.66 33.89
C PRO A 7 26.72 -40.26 34.16
N LYS A 8 28.00 -40.07 33.81
CA LYS A 8 28.71 -38.80 33.98
C LYS A 8 28.00 -37.69 33.20
N ASN A 9 27.56 -36.66 33.92
CA ASN A 9 26.93 -35.47 33.35
C ASN A 9 27.93 -34.76 32.42
N LYS A 10 27.81 -34.97 31.10
CA LYS A 10 28.75 -34.44 30.11
C LYS A 10 28.60 -32.92 30.03
N ARG A 11 29.56 -32.18 30.63
CA ARG A 11 29.65 -30.72 30.47
C ARG A 11 29.69 -30.39 28.97
N PRO A 12 28.86 -29.47 28.46
CA PRO A 12 28.86 -29.12 27.05
C PRO A 12 30.22 -28.59 26.63
N THR A 13 30.76 -29.12 25.53
CA THR A 13 32.05 -28.71 24.97
C THR A 13 32.01 -27.24 24.53
N LYS A 14 33.18 -26.61 24.36
CA LYS A 14 33.27 -25.19 23.95
C LYS A 14 32.47 -24.89 22.67
N ALA A 15 32.33 -25.84 21.75
CA ALA A 15 31.50 -25.73 20.55
C ALA A 15 30.00 -25.66 20.87
N VAL A 16 29.48 -26.53 21.74
CA VAL A 16 28.06 -26.54 22.15
C VAL A 16 27.70 -25.25 22.90
N LYS A 17 28.60 -24.73 23.75
CA LYS A 17 28.40 -23.41 24.37
C LYS A 17 28.29 -22.29 23.32
N ARG A 18 29.17 -22.27 22.31
CA ARG A 18 29.10 -21.28 21.22
C ARG A 18 27.80 -21.37 20.42
N ILE A 19 27.31 -22.57 20.14
CA ILE A 19 26.04 -22.78 19.43
C ILE A 19 24.85 -22.27 20.25
N ILE A 20 24.81 -22.56 21.56
CA ILE A 20 23.75 -22.06 22.46
C ILE A 20 23.81 -20.54 22.58
N THR A 21 25.01 -19.93 22.70
CA THR A 21 25.15 -18.47 22.70
C THR A 21 24.75 -17.84 21.36
N ALA A 22 25.02 -18.49 20.22
CA ALA A 22 24.58 -18.03 18.91
C ALA A 22 23.05 -18.14 18.72
N LEU A 23 22.41 -19.20 19.23
CA LEU A 23 20.95 -19.38 19.22
C LEU A 23 20.25 -18.36 20.12
N ILE A 24 20.79 -18.08 21.30
CA ILE A 24 20.28 -17.01 22.17
C ILE A 24 20.50 -15.65 21.52
N ALA A 25 21.66 -15.40 20.90
CA ALA A 25 21.92 -14.16 20.16
C ALA A 25 20.96 -13.97 18.96
N ALA A 26 20.63 -15.04 18.25
CA ALA A 26 19.67 -15.03 17.15
C ALA A 26 18.23 -14.79 17.64
N LEU A 27 17.80 -15.42 18.74
CA LEU A 27 16.52 -15.11 19.38
C LEU A 27 16.48 -13.65 19.87
N THR A 28 17.55 -13.15 20.50
CA THR A 28 17.58 -11.74 20.91
C THR A 28 17.57 -10.80 19.71
N ALA A 29 18.26 -11.11 18.62
CA ALA A 29 18.26 -10.30 17.40
C ALA A 29 16.86 -10.21 16.76
N PHE A 30 16.06 -11.28 16.81
CA PHE A 30 14.65 -11.24 16.40
C PHE A 30 13.74 -10.50 17.40
N SER A 31 14.14 -10.38 18.67
CA SER A 31 13.40 -9.62 19.69
C SER A 31 13.90 -8.17 19.90
N VAL A 32 14.82 -7.67 19.07
CA VAL A 32 15.15 -6.21 18.99
C VAL A 32 14.63 -5.56 17.70
N LEU A 33 13.65 -6.17 17.03
CA LEU A 33 12.66 -5.34 16.36
C LEU A 33 12.01 -4.47 17.45
N PRO A 34 12.11 -3.14 17.40
CA PRO A 34 11.36 -2.32 18.31
C PRO A 34 9.88 -2.55 17.98
N LEU A 35 9.19 -3.30 18.85
CA LEU A 35 7.80 -3.05 19.12
C LEU A 35 7.73 -1.64 19.70
N ALA A 36 7.81 -0.64 18.82
CA ALA A 36 7.44 0.73 19.07
C ALA A 36 5.91 0.79 19.21
N ALA A 37 5.41 0.11 20.24
CA ALA A 37 4.18 0.46 20.93
C ALA A 37 4.41 1.77 21.72
N CYS A 38 4.93 2.78 21.03
CA CYS A 38 4.86 4.16 21.44
C CYS A 38 3.52 4.66 20.90
N GLY A 39 2.62 5.04 21.81
CA GLY A 39 1.40 5.76 21.44
C GLY A 39 1.79 7.11 20.85
N GLY A 40 1.84 7.18 19.52
CA GLY A 40 1.88 8.40 18.75
C GLY A 40 0.64 8.45 17.88
N ASP A 41 -0.15 9.52 18.02
CA ASP A 41 -1.30 9.84 17.16
C ASP A 41 -0.79 10.40 15.80
N GLU A 42 0.25 9.75 15.26
CA GLU A 42 1.04 10.21 14.12
C GLU A 42 0.36 9.75 12.83
N GLY A 43 -0.27 10.72 12.17
CA GLY A 43 -0.80 10.54 10.82
C GLY A 43 0.29 10.32 9.79
N TYR A 44 -0.06 9.63 8.70
CA TYR A 44 0.83 9.39 7.58
C TYR A 44 0.75 10.53 6.57
N VAL A 45 1.77 11.39 6.53
CA VAL A 45 1.95 12.36 5.44
C VAL A 45 2.69 11.66 4.30
N LEU A 46 1.95 11.21 3.28
CA LEU A 46 2.45 10.47 2.14
C LEU A 46 2.96 11.44 1.06
N ASN A 47 4.27 11.47 0.91
CA ASN A 47 4.94 12.13 -0.20
C ASN A 47 5.35 11.11 -1.29
N GLU A 48 5.87 11.63 -2.40
CA GLU A 48 6.42 10.89 -3.55
C GLU A 48 7.27 9.66 -3.17
N GLN A 49 8.16 9.79 -2.19
CA GLN A 49 9.12 8.74 -1.80
C GLN A 49 8.50 7.67 -0.87
N THR A 50 7.48 8.06 -0.11
CA THR A 50 6.86 7.21 0.92
C THR A 50 5.58 6.53 0.46
N PHE A 51 4.87 7.13 -0.51
CA PHE A 51 3.56 6.67 -0.99
C PHE A 51 3.54 5.18 -1.35
N PHE A 52 4.39 4.73 -2.29
CA PHE A 52 4.33 3.34 -2.77
C PHE A 52 4.59 2.32 -1.65
N LEU A 53 5.59 2.58 -0.80
CA LEU A 53 5.93 1.69 0.32
C LEU A 53 4.82 1.66 1.38
N VAL A 54 4.28 2.81 1.77
CA VAL A 54 3.24 2.88 2.80
C VAL A 54 1.93 2.32 2.28
N MET A 55 1.52 2.64 1.05
CA MET A 55 0.33 2.07 0.42
C MET A 55 0.42 0.55 0.27
N THR A 56 1.58 0.02 -0.13
CA THR A 56 1.80 -1.43 -0.19
C THR A 56 1.64 -2.07 1.20
N ASN A 57 2.23 -1.47 2.25
CA ASN A 57 2.08 -1.98 3.62
C ASN A 57 0.65 -1.83 4.16
N MET A 58 -0.06 -0.75 3.84
CA MET A 58 -1.49 -0.57 4.12
C MET A 58 -2.32 -1.68 3.48
N GLN A 59 -2.06 -2.00 2.21
CA GLN A 59 -2.74 -3.09 1.50
C GLN A 59 -2.42 -4.48 2.09
N TYR A 60 -1.20 -4.74 2.58
CA TYR A 60 -0.88 -6.02 3.24
C TYR A 60 -1.37 -6.12 4.68
N TYR A 61 -1.37 -5.02 5.44
CA TYR A 61 -1.66 -5.01 6.89
C TYR A 61 -2.64 -3.90 7.31
N PRO A 62 -3.84 -3.80 6.69
CA PRO A 62 -4.70 -2.62 6.82
C PRO A 62 -5.15 -2.33 8.25
N GLU A 63 -5.33 -3.36 9.08
CA GLU A 63 -5.63 -3.28 10.52
C GLU A 63 -4.66 -2.37 11.30
N GLN A 64 -3.40 -2.22 10.85
CA GLN A 64 -2.41 -1.35 11.50
C GLN A 64 -2.61 0.14 11.18
N TYR A 65 -3.49 0.46 10.22
CA TYR A 65 -3.70 1.79 9.64
C TYR A 65 -5.12 2.33 9.83
N VAL A 66 -6.08 1.46 10.22
CA VAL A 66 -7.45 1.86 10.57
C VAL A 66 -7.44 2.99 11.62
N LYS A 67 -8.27 4.01 11.38
CA LYS A 67 -8.49 5.23 12.18
C LYS A 67 -7.28 6.16 12.32
N LYS A 68 -6.14 5.85 11.71
CA LYS A 68 -5.01 6.78 11.63
C LYS A 68 -5.26 7.80 10.51
N ASN A 69 -4.81 9.03 10.75
CA ASN A 69 -4.89 10.09 9.75
C ASN A 69 -3.94 9.75 8.57
N VAL A 70 -4.36 10.09 7.36
CA VAL A 70 -3.59 9.99 6.13
C VAL A 70 -3.73 11.33 5.40
N GLU A 71 -2.61 11.91 5.00
CA GLU A 71 -2.52 13.16 4.24
C GLU A 71 -1.66 12.90 3.00
N LEU A 72 -2.16 13.24 1.81
CA LEU A 72 -1.45 13.02 0.55
C LEU A 72 -1.90 14.00 -0.54
N ASP A 73 -0.97 14.44 -1.38
CA ASP A 73 -1.34 14.87 -2.73
C ASP A 73 -1.47 13.62 -3.62
N CYS A 74 -2.41 13.62 -4.54
CA CYS A 74 -2.62 12.57 -5.54
C CYS A 74 -3.35 13.17 -6.75
N PHE A 75 -3.62 12.37 -7.79
CA PHE A 75 -4.57 12.76 -8.83
C PHE A 75 -5.85 11.94 -8.74
N THR A 76 -6.97 12.58 -9.10
CA THR A 76 -8.26 11.88 -9.22
C THR A 76 -8.27 11.01 -10.47
N TYR A 77 -8.88 9.84 -10.35
CA TYR A 77 -8.93 8.81 -11.38
C TYR A 77 -10.27 8.08 -11.31
N GLU A 78 -10.89 7.79 -12.44
CA GLU A 78 -12.17 7.06 -12.54
C GLU A 78 -11.92 5.65 -13.07
N LEU A 79 -12.23 4.66 -12.25
CA LEU A 79 -12.34 3.26 -12.66
C LEU A 79 -13.80 2.93 -13.01
N ILE A 80 -13.98 2.13 -14.07
CA ILE A 80 -15.26 1.57 -14.47
C ILE A 80 -15.13 0.06 -14.45
N ASP A 81 -15.95 -0.63 -13.64
CA ASP A 81 -15.94 -2.10 -13.59
C ASP A 81 -16.65 -2.73 -14.80
N VAL A 82 -16.49 -4.05 -14.95
CA VAL A 82 -17.13 -4.84 -16.02
C VAL A 82 -18.67 -4.74 -16.04
N ASP A 83 -19.29 -4.34 -14.94
CA ASP A 83 -20.74 -4.16 -14.80
C ASP A 83 -21.17 -2.69 -15.04
N GLY A 84 -20.21 -1.81 -15.40
CA GLY A 84 -20.42 -0.40 -15.74
C GLY A 84 -20.51 0.54 -14.55
N LYS A 85 -20.24 0.07 -13.32
CA LYS A 85 -20.24 0.92 -12.12
C LYS A 85 -18.94 1.70 -12.03
N ARG A 86 -19.07 2.99 -11.69
CA ARG A 86 -17.98 3.96 -11.58
C ARG A 86 -17.45 4.04 -10.15
N TYR A 87 -16.15 4.25 -10.03
CA TYR A 87 -15.43 4.43 -8.78
C TYR A 87 -14.44 5.58 -8.94
N ILE A 88 -14.42 6.52 -7.98
CA ILE A 88 -13.43 7.59 -7.96
C ILE A 88 -12.31 7.25 -6.97
N CYS A 89 -11.08 7.34 -7.47
CA CYS A 89 -9.86 6.95 -6.77
C CYS A 89 -8.91 8.14 -6.63
N GLY A 90 -8.15 8.17 -5.54
CA GLY A 90 -7.00 9.05 -5.35
C GLY A 90 -5.71 8.25 -5.50
N VAL A 91 -4.96 8.48 -6.57
CA VAL A 91 -3.79 7.66 -6.97
C VAL A 91 -2.54 8.52 -7.21
N ARG A 92 -1.34 7.97 -6.96
CA ARG A 92 -0.06 8.58 -7.40
C ARG A 92 0.69 7.78 -8.45
N LYS A 93 0.42 6.48 -8.58
CA LYS A 93 0.96 5.62 -9.64
C LYS A 93 -0.18 4.81 -10.25
N CYS A 94 -0.25 4.83 -11.57
CA CYS A 94 -1.13 3.98 -12.36
C CYS A 94 -0.28 2.94 -13.09
N SER A 95 -0.75 1.69 -13.07
CA SER A 95 -0.37 0.65 -14.02
C SER A 95 -1.22 -0.63 -13.83
N SER A 96 -1.33 -1.58 -14.77
CA SER A 96 -2.13 -1.44 -16.00
C SER A 96 -3.63 -1.76 -15.76
N GLY A 97 -4.48 -1.59 -16.79
CA GLY A 97 -5.89 -2.02 -16.79
C GLY A 97 -6.85 -0.90 -17.25
N PHE A 98 -8.06 -1.24 -17.75
CA PHE A 98 -8.92 -0.30 -18.51
C PHE A 98 -9.02 1.10 -17.88
N GLY A 99 -8.38 2.08 -18.54
CA GLY A 99 -8.05 3.43 -18.03
C GLY A 99 -6.55 3.79 -17.93
N CYS A 100 -5.60 2.86 -18.15
CA CYS A 100 -4.15 3.01 -17.90
C CYS A 100 -3.27 2.38 -19.02
N THR A 101 -2.16 2.99 -19.46
CA THR A 101 -1.48 2.72 -20.76
C THR A 101 -0.09 2.03 -20.72
N CYS A 102 0.41 1.61 -19.55
CA CYS A 102 1.80 1.17 -19.31
C CYS A 102 2.20 -0.26 -19.70
N GLY A 103 1.25 -1.20 -19.63
CA GLY A 103 1.53 -2.60 -19.32
C GLY A 103 2.08 -2.88 -17.89
N LYS A 104 1.63 -3.98 -17.28
CA LYS A 104 2.28 -4.73 -16.17
C LYS A 104 2.88 -3.96 -14.97
N ASP A 105 2.17 -3.02 -14.35
CA ASP A 105 2.18 -3.01 -12.86
C ASP A 105 0.78 -2.79 -12.23
N THR A 106 0.62 -1.93 -11.23
CA THR A 106 -0.52 -1.91 -10.29
C THR A 106 -1.01 -0.50 -10.00
N ILE A 107 -2.31 -0.26 -10.14
CA ILE A 107 -2.97 0.98 -9.75
C ILE A 107 -3.00 1.02 -8.22
N ILE A 108 -2.27 1.95 -7.62
CA ILE A 108 -2.13 2.05 -6.18
C ILE A 108 -2.62 3.41 -5.70
N GLY A 109 -3.61 3.36 -4.81
CA GLY A 109 -4.28 4.51 -4.21
C GLY A 109 -5.41 4.06 -3.30
N PHE A 110 -6.34 4.97 -3.04
CA PHE A 110 -7.56 4.70 -2.29
C PHE A 110 -8.79 4.87 -3.17
N LEU A 111 -9.86 4.14 -2.85
CA LEU A 111 -11.22 4.60 -3.17
C LEU A 111 -11.55 5.79 -2.28
N LEU A 112 -12.15 6.82 -2.85
CA LEU A 112 -12.46 8.06 -2.13
C LEU A 112 -13.93 8.06 -1.70
N ASP A 113 -14.16 8.05 -0.39
CA ASP A 113 -15.46 8.29 0.23
C ASP A 113 -15.47 9.73 0.77
N TYR A 114 -16.13 10.63 0.07
CA TYR A 114 -16.18 12.07 0.39
C TYR A 114 -17.62 12.57 0.29
N ASP A 115 -18.11 13.21 1.36
CA ASP A 115 -19.46 13.80 1.41
C ASP A 115 -19.64 15.03 0.50
N GLY A 116 -18.54 15.55 -0.08
CA GLY A 116 -18.53 16.68 -1.00
C GLY A 116 -18.23 16.29 -2.46
N THR A 117 -18.13 17.29 -3.34
CA THR A 117 -17.78 17.06 -4.75
C THR A 117 -16.28 16.75 -4.91
N ILE A 118 -15.97 15.56 -5.44
CA ILE A 118 -14.61 15.24 -5.89
C ILE A 118 -14.41 15.80 -7.32
N PRO A 119 -13.33 16.56 -7.59
CA PRO A 119 -13.02 17.05 -8.93
C PRO A 119 -12.84 15.94 -9.98
N GLU A 120 -13.46 16.08 -11.15
CA GLU A 120 -13.37 15.08 -12.23
C GLU A 120 -11.93 14.92 -12.78
N PRO A 121 -11.52 13.71 -13.19
CA PRO A 121 -10.22 13.48 -13.83
C PRO A 121 -10.09 14.22 -15.19
N ARG A 122 -9.12 15.13 -15.31
CA ARG A 122 -8.81 15.84 -16.58
C ARG A 122 -8.22 14.90 -17.64
N ASN A 123 -7.32 13.99 -17.25
CA ASN A 123 -6.69 13.03 -18.14
C ASN A 123 -6.34 11.73 -17.41
N GLN A 124 -6.81 10.59 -17.92
CA GLN A 124 -6.60 9.28 -17.31
C GLN A 124 -5.33 8.57 -17.82
N SER A 125 -4.96 8.77 -19.09
CA SER A 125 -3.73 8.22 -19.70
C SER A 125 -2.50 8.61 -18.91
N GLU A 126 -1.64 7.63 -18.63
CA GLU A 126 -0.49 7.84 -17.76
C GLU A 126 0.60 8.67 -18.43
N ASP A 127 0.63 8.78 -19.76
CA ASP A 127 1.66 9.51 -20.50
C ASP A 127 1.48 11.03 -20.37
N SER A 128 0.32 11.45 -19.83
CA SER A 128 -0.02 12.84 -19.60
C SER A 128 0.24 13.28 -18.15
N VAL A 129 0.98 14.38 -18.02
CA VAL A 129 1.12 15.15 -16.78
C VAL A 129 -0.11 16.00 -16.44
N GLU A 130 -1.07 16.15 -17.37
CA GLU A 130 -2.26 17.00 -17.24
C GLU A 130 -3.37 16.33 -16.39
N LYS A 131 -3.02 16.01 -15.14
CA LYS A 131 -3.91 15.37 -14.18
C LYS A 131 -4.73 16.38 -13.39
N THR A 132 -5.84 15.93 -12.81
CA THR A 132 -6.55 16.68 -11.77
C THR A 132 -5.90 16.37 -10.42
N TRP A 133 -4.92 17.19 -10.03
CA TRP A 133 -4.20 17.03 -8.77
C TRP A 133 -5.03 17.56 -7.59
N VAL A 134 -5.15 16.75 -6.54
CA VAL A 134 -5.85 17.08 -5.31
C VAL A 134 -4.98 16.75 -4.10
N HIS A 135 -5.05 17.60 -3.10
CA HIS A 135 -4.59 17.30 -1.75
C HIS A 135 -5.75 16.71 -0.96
N LEU A 136 -5.51 15.60 -0.27
CA LEU A 136 -6.49 14.85 0.52
C LEU A 136 -6.00 14.70 1.96
N LYS A 137 -6.89 14.88 2.92
CA LYS A 137 -6.74 14.38 4.30
C LYS A 137 -7.93 13.52 4.67
N GLY A 138 -7.71 12.51 5.47
CA GLY A 138 -8.75 11.53 5.81
C GLY A 138 -8.20 10.34 6.57
N LYS A 139 -8.97 9.25 6.61
CA LYS A 139 -8.64 8.04 7.39
C LYS A 139 -9.16 6.79 6.70
N LEU A 140 -8.59 5.63 7.05
CA LEU A 140 -9.23 4.34 6.81
C LEU A 140 -10.22 4.05 7.95
N ASP A 141 -11.53 4.02 7.67
CA ASP A 141 -12.52 3.68 8.72
C ASP A 141 -12.65 2.14 8.93
N SER A 142 -12.28 1.36 7.91
CA SER A 142 -12.30 -0.10 7.90
C SER A 142 -11.01 -0.68 7.32
N ALA A 143 -10.71 -1.93 7.69
CA ALA A 143 -9.68 -2.76 7.06
C ALA A 143 -10.22 -3.59 5.87
N GLU A 144 -11.54 -3.51 5.62
CA GLU A 144 -12.21 -4.13 4.48
C GLU A 144 -11.66 -3.58 3.16
N LYS A 145 -11.51 -4.48 2.19
CA LYS A 145 -11.03 -4.15 0.85
C LYS A 145 -12.14 -4.33 -0.16
N THR A 146 -12.19 -3.44 -1.15
CA THR A 146 -13.08 -3.55 -2.30
C THR A 146 -12.30 -4.14 -3.46
N ASP A 147 -12.70 -5.31 -3.93
CA ASP A 147 -12.20 -5.90 -5.17
C ASP A 147 -13.03 -5.40 -6.35
N ILE A 148 -12.37 -4.78 -7.33
CA ILE A 148 -12.97 -4.21 -8.54
C ILE A 148 -12.51 -5.06 -9.73
N ARG A 149 -13.48 -5.60 -10.49
CA ARG A 149 -13.22 -6.36 -11.72
C ARG A 149 -13.17 -5.42 -12.92
N ILE A 150 -12.09 -5.45 -13.67
CA ILE A 150 -11.90 -4.64 -14.88
C ILE A 150 -11.51 -5.53 -16.07
N TYR A 151 -11.72 -5.02 -17.29
CA TYR A 151 -11.12 -5.64 -18.48
C TYR A 151 -9.63 -5.31 -18.57
N ALA A 152 -8.84 -6.28 -19.04
CA ALA A 152 -7.41 -6.09 -19.26
C ALA A 152 -7.13 -5.24 -20.50
N TYR A 153 -5.87 -4.86 -20.67
CA TYR A 153 -5.37 -4.25 -21.91
C TYR A 153 -4.44 -5.19 -22.66
N ASN A 154 -4.56 -5.17 -23.99
CA ASN A 154 -3.62 -5.75 -24.93
C ASN A 154 -2.97 -4.61 -25.74
N GLY A 155 -1.99 -3.93 -25.13
CA GLY A 155 -1.49 -2.65 -25.64
C GLY A 155 -2.53 -1.54 -25.40
N ASP A 156 -2.86 -0.77 -26.45
CA ASP A 156 -3.86 0.31 -26.37
C ASP A 156 -5.32 -0.19 -26.47
N GLU A 157 -5.53 -1.49 -26.78
CA GLU A 157 -6.85 -2.09 -27.00
C GLU A 157 -7.37 -2.86 -25.78
N ILE A 158 -8.68 -2.73 -25.51
CA ILE A 158 -9.37 -3.43 -24.41
C ILE A 158 -9.52 -4.90 -24.76
N ASP A 159 -9.02 -5.79 -23.91
CA ASP A 159 -9.30 -7.22 -24.00
C ASP A 159 -10.56 -7.57 -23.20
N TYR A 160 -11.69 -7.67 -23.88
CA TYR A 160 -12.98 -8.04 -23.28
C TYR A 160 -13.07 -9.53 -22.87
N ASP A 161 -12.16 -10.38 -23.34
CA ASP A 161 -12.12 -11.81 -22.95
C ASP A 161 -11.28 -12.03 -21.67
N THR A 162 -10.42 -11.07 -21.30
CA THR A 162 -9.58 -11.12 -20.10
C THR A 162 -10.05 -10.15 -19.01
N VAL A 163 -10.33 -10.67 -17.82
CA VAL A 163 -10.75 -9.88 -16.65
C VAL A 163 -9.67 -9.92 -15.57
N GLU A 164 -9.26 -8.74 -15.11
CA GLU A 164 -8.34 -8.53 -13.99
C GLU A 164 -9.12 -8.07 -12.74
N THR A 165 -8.49 -8.17 -11.56
CA THR A 165 -9.08 -7.70 -10.29
C THR A 165 -8.09 -6.76 -9.61
N ILE A 166 -8.53 -5.54 -9.30
CA ILE A 166 -7.77 -4.55 -8.55
C ILE A 166 -8.41 -4.38 -7.17
N THR A 167 -7.61 -4.50 -6.13
CA THR A 167 -8.05 -4.42 -4.72
C THR A 167 -7.73 -3.04 -4.14
N PHE A 168 -8.73 -2.34 -3.62
CA PHE A 168 -8.58 -1.04 -2.97
C PHE A 168 -8.98 -1.05 -1.50
N LEU A 169 -8.35 -0.16 -0.73
CA LEU A 169 -8.87 0.32 0.56
C LEU A 169 -9.66 1.60 0.32
N THR A 170 -10.73 1.82 1.09
CA THR A 170 -11.52 3.05 1.04
C THR A 170 -11.01 4.04 2.08
N MET A 171 -10.60 5.22 1.62
CA MET A 171 -10.27 6.36 2.45
C MET A 171 -11.51 7.23 2.60
N LYS A 172 -11.95 7.42 3.85
CA LYS A 172 -12.91 8.45 4.20
C LYS A 172 -12.18 9.78 4.23
N VAL A 173 -12.57 10.70 3.36
CA VAL A 173 -11.91 11.99 3.13
C VAL A 173 -12.55 13.04 4.05
N ASP A 174 -11.73 13.64 4.92
CA ASP A 174 -12.11 14.73 5.81
C ASP A 174 -11.89 16.10 5.13
N GLU A 175 -10.79 16.25 4.38
CA GLU A 175 -10.44 17.47 3.64
C GLU A 175 -10.03 17.13 2.20
N LEU A 176 -10.51 17.90 1.23
CA LEU A 176 -10.12 17.84 -0.18
C LEU A 176 -9.87 19.26 -0.69
N SER A 177 -8.74 19.50 -1.36
CA SER A 177 -8.49 20.76 -2.08
C SER A 177 -7.80 20.53 -3.42
N LEU A 178 -8.16 21.31 -4.44
CA LEU A 178 -7.56 21.26 -5.76
C LEU A 178 -6.16 21.89 -5.76
N ILE A 179 -5.20 21.26 -6.43
CA ILE A 179 -3.83 21.76 -6.61
C ILE A 179 -3.71 22.33 -8.03
N GLU A 180 -3.87 23.65 -8.15
CA GLU A 180 -3.82 24.34 -9.45
C GLU A 180 -2.39 24.47 -9.99
N ASP A 181 -1.38 24.63 -9.11
CA ASP A 181 0.04 24.60 -9.48
C ASP A 181 0.69 23.28 -9.03
N TYR A 182 0.67 22.31 -9.93
CA TYR A 182 1.33 21.02 -9.77
C TYR A 182 2.76 20.98 -10.34
N SER A 183 3.37 22.11 -10.68
CA SER A 183 4.74 22.16 -11.25
C SER A 183 5.81 21.60 -10.32
N SER A 184 5.54 21.57 -9.02
CA SER A 184 6.40 20.99 -7.97
C SER A 184 6.16 19.49 -7.74
N LEU A 185 5.07 18.93 -8.25
CA LEU A 185 4.72 17.52 -8.07
C LEU A 185 5.40 16.68 -9.16
N LYS A 186 6.32 15.79 -8.75
CA LYS A 186 6.93 14.87 -9.71
C LYS A 186 5.93 13.78 -10.08
N TYR A 187 5.65 13.74 -11.37
CA TYR A 187 4.87 12.69 -12.00
C TYR A 187 5.82 11.72 -12.71
N TYR A 188 5.77 10.44 -12.33
CA TYR A 188 6.64 9.40 -12.89
C TYR A 188 6.00 8.77 -14.12
N VAL A 189 6.36 9.25 -15.31
CA VAL A 189 6.24 8.47 -16.54
C VAL A 189 7.40 7.46 -16.56
N THR A 190 7.08 6.18 -16.45
CA THR A 190 8.04 5.11 -16.78
C THR A 190 8.24 5.09 -18.30
N LYS A 191 9.48 5.36 -18.74
CA LYS A 191 9.89 5.26 -20.15
C LYS A 191 10.28 3.84 -20.54
#